data_AF-A0A536AMT8-F1
#
_entry.id   AF-A0A536AMT8-F1
#
_cell.length_a   1.000
_cell.length_b   1.000
_cell.length_c   1.000
_cell.angle_alpha   90.00
_cell.angle_beta   90.00
_cell.angle_gamma   90.00
#
_symmetry.space_group_name_H-M   'P 1'
#
loop_
_entity.id
_entity.type
_entity.pdbx_description
1 polymer ?
#
loop_
_entity_poly.entity_id
_entity_poly.type
_entity_poly.pdbx_seq_one_letter_code
_entity_poly.pdbx_strand_id
1 'polypeptide(L)' 'MIAPLNSLQGSDFLDLADLDRAQLRATLDLAHSIKAGRWRERPLEGRHLAMLFQKPSHRTRVSFEVGIARL' A
#
# COMPACT_ATOMS: atom_id res chain seq x y z
N MET A 1 -7.61 -17.23 -0.70
CA MET A 1 -7.08 -16.14 -1.56
C MET A 1 -7.32 -14.83 -0.84
N ILE A 2 -6.31 -13.97 -0.74
CA ILE A 2 -6.49 -12.63 -0.16
C ILE A 2 -7.07 -11.78 -1.30
N ALA A 3 -8.32 -11.36 -1.16
CA ALA A 3 -8.95 -10.55 -2.19
C ALA A 3 -8.30 -9.16 -2.24
N PRO A 4 -8.05 -8.60 -3.43
CA PRO A 4 -7.62 -7.20 -3.55
C PRO A 4 -8.63 -6.27 -2.87
N LEU A 5 -8.13 -5.14 -2.34
CA LEU A 5 -8.96 -4.09 -1.74
C LEU A 5 -9.65 -3.27 -2.85
N ASN A 6 -10.52 -3.91 -3.63
CA ASN A 6 -11.21 -3.28 -4.76
C ASN A 6 -11.95 -2.00 -4.36
N SER A 7 -12.41 -1.91 -3.10
CA SER A 7 -13.08 -0.73 -2.55
C SER A 7 -12.20 0.53 -2.47
N LEU A 8 -10.87 0.40 -2.56
CA LEU A 8 -9.91 1.51 -2.52
C LEU A 8 -9.35 1.87 -3.90
N GLN A 9 -9.75 1.13 -4.95
CA GLN A 9 -9.16 1.29 -6.27
C GLN A 9 -9.52 2.66 -6.86
N GLY A 10 -8.49 3.41 -7.29
CA GLY A 10 -8.66 4.74 -7.89
C GLY A 10 -9.01 5.86 -6.90
N SER A 11 -8.97 5.59 -5.59
CA SER A 11 -9.19 6.60 -4.55
C SER A 11 -7.87 7.18 -4.05
N ASP A 12 -7.89 8.46 -3.64
CA ASP A 12 -6.77 9.08 -2.94
C ASP A 12 -6.75 8.66 -1.46
N PHE A 13 -5.55 8.57 -0.87
CA PHE A 13 -5.37 8.33 0.56
C PHE A 13 -4.77 9.59 1.20
N LEU A 14 -5.65 10.43 1.77
CA LEU A 14 -5.28 11.75 2.30
C LEU A 14 -5.36 11.77 3.83
N ASP A 15 -6.42 11.21 4.41
CA ASP A 15 -6.61 11.07 5.84
C ASP A 15 -7.03 9.63 6.21
N LEU A 16 -6.79 9.23 7.47
CA LEU A 16 -7.28 7.97 8.00
C LEU A 16 -8.81 7.94 8.12
N ALA A 17 -9.44 9.10 8.31
CA ALA A 17 -10.89 9.24 8.39
C ALA A 17 -11.60 8.97 7.06
N ASP A 18 -10.86 8.95 5.93
CA ASP A 18 -11.40 8.60 4.62
C ASP A 18 -11.68 7.09 4.48
N LEU A 19 -11.16 6.27 5.41
CA LEU A 19 -11.39 4.83 5.46
C LEU A 19 -12.51 4.49 6.43
N ASP A 20 -13.49 3.71 5.96
CA ASP A 20 -14.43 3.07 6.85
C ASP A 20 -13.76 1.94 7.67
N ARG A 21 -14.47 1.45 8.68
CA ARG A 21 -13.97 0.39 9.58
C ARG A 21 -13.58 -0.89 8.84
N ALA A 22 -14.35 -1.27 7.81
CA ALA A 22 -14.12 -2.50 7.06
C ALA A 22 -12.89 -2.36 6.15
N GLN A 23 -12.76 -1.22 5.47
CA GLN A 23 -11.61 -0.86 4.65
C GLN A 23 -10.33 -0.83 5.48
N LEU A 24 -10.34 -0.16 6.64
CA LEU A 24 -9.17 -0.12 7.53
C LEU A 24 -8.79 -1.53 8.01
N ARG A 25 -9.77 -2.34 8.43
CA ARG A 25 -9.52 -3.73 8.87
C ARG A 25 -8.90 -4.55 7.75
N ALA A 26 -9.47 -4.49 6.56
CA ALA A 26 -8.99 -5.25 5.41
C ALA A 26 -7.57 -4.81 4.99
N THR A 27 -7.25 -3.52 5.05
CA THR A 27 -5.88 -3.00 4.84
C THR A 27 -4.88 -3.59 5.83
N LEU A 28 -5.23 -3.64 7.12
CA LEU A 28 -4.36 -4.22 8.15
C LEU A 28 -4.18 -5.74 7.97
N ASP A 29 -5.24 -6.46 7.60
CA ASP A 29 -5.19 -7.90 7.36
C ASP A 29 -4.34 -8.26 6.13
N LEU A 30 -4.41 -7.44 5.08
CA LEU A 30 -3.53 -7.52 3.92
C LEU A 30 -2.07 -7.27 4.32
N ALA A 31 -1.79 -6.18 5.05
CA ALA A 31 -0.44 -5.86 5.53
C ALA A 31 0.14 -6.97 6.40
N HIS A 32 -0.66 -7.53 7.30
CA HIS A 32 -0.26 -8.67 8.14
C HIS A 32 0.09 -9.91 7.29
N SER A 33 -0.67 -10.16 6.23
CA SER A 33 -0.43 -11.31 5.34
C SER A 33 0.80 -11.14 4.45
N ILE A 34 1.05 -9.93 3.95
CA ILE A 34 2.31 -9.59 3.25
C ILE A 34 3.49 -9.80 4.20
N LYS A 35 3.40 -9.27 5.42
CA LYS A 35 4.45 -9.43 6.45
C LYS A 35 4.71 -10.88 6.80
N ALA A 36 3.68 -11.71 6.83
CA ALA A 36 3.79 -13.14 7.11
C ALA A 36 4.27 -13.99 5.91
N GLY A 37 4.60 -13.37 4.76
CA GLY A 37 5.05 -14.07 3.57
C GLY A 37 3.95 -14.88 2.85
N ARG A 38 2.68 -14.61 3.16
CA ARG A 38 1.52 -15.26 2.53
C ARG A 38 1.11 -14.61 1.21
N TRP A 39 1.68 -13.44 0.89
CA TRP A 39 1.50 -12.75 -0.39
C TRP A 39 2.72 -12.98 -1.27
N ARG A 40 2.52 -13.51 -2.47
CA ARG A 40 3.61 -13.80 -3.44
C ARG A 40 3.43 -13.09 -4.78
N GLU A 41 2.29 -12.44 -4.99
CA GLU A 41 1.99 -11.74 -6.23
C GLU A 41 2.74 -10.42 -6.31
N ARG A 42 3.01 -9.98 -7.54
CA ARG A 42 3.64 -8.69 -7.85
C ARG A 42 2.70 -7.80 -8.70
N PRO A 43 1.54 -7.36 -8.15
CA PRO A 43 0.57 -6.54 -8.87
C PRO A 43 1.08 -5.20 -9.44
N LEU A 44 2.20 -4.67 -8.94
CA LEU A 44 2.79 -3.39 -9.33
C LEU A 44 4.00 -3.56 -10.26
N GLU A 45 4.33 -4.78 -10.68
CA GLU A 45 5.41 -5.02 -11.63
C GLU A 45 5.15 -4.25 -12.94
N GLY A 46 6.16 -3.49 -13.40
CA GLY A 46 6.04 -2.61 -14.57
C GLY A 46 5.25 -1.32 -14.34
N ARG A 47 4.79 -1.03 -13.11
CA ARG A 47 4.20 0.26 -12.74
C ARG A 47 5.27 1.22 -12.21
N HIS A 48 5.01 2.52 -12.36
CA HIS A 48 5.89 3.58 -11.90
C HIS A 48 5.19 4.45 -10.86
N LEU A 49 5.88 4.75 -9.76
CA LEU A 49 5.45 5.70 -8.73
C LEU A 49 6.31 6.95 -8.79
N ALA A 50 5.68 8.11 -8.98
CA ALA A 50 6.34 9.40 -8.79
C ALA A 50 6.18 9.85 -7.34
N MET A 51 7.28 10.20 -6.67
CA MET A 51 7.27 10.70 -5.30
C MET A 51 7.76 12.15 -5.26
N LEU A 52 6.96 13.05 -4.71
CA LEU A 52 7.27 14.48 -4.57
C LEU A 52 7.31 14.87 -3.09
N PHE A 53 8.45 15.39 -2.64
CA PHE A 53 8.65 15.82 -1.25
C PHE A 53 9.19 17.26 -1.22
N GLN A 54 8.48 18.17 -0.57
CA GLN A 54 8.98 19.53 -0.31
C GLN A 54 10.09 19.54 0.75
N LYS A 55 9.92 18.72 1.80
CA LYS A 55 10.92 18.50 2.84
C LYS A 55 11.41 17.05 2.74
N PRO A 56 12.73 16.81 2.74
CA PRO A 56 13.26 15.46 2.58
C PRO A 56 12.84 14.57 3.76
N SER A 57 12.32 13.38 3.46
CA SER A 57 12.06 12.31 4.44
C SER A 57 12.61 10.99 3.93
N HIS A 58 13.78 10.59 4.44
CA HIS A 58 14.46 9.38 3.99
C HIS A 58 13.68 8.12 4.36
N ARG A 59 13.13 8.08 5.59
CA ARG A 59 12.36 6.92 6.07
C ARG A 59 11.10 6.71 5.22
N THR A 60 10.38 7.77 4.88
CA THR A 60 9.16 7.68 4.06
C THR A 60 9.53 7.24 2.64
N ARG A 61 10.45 7.94 1.98
CA ARG A 61 10.87 7.63 0.61
C ARG A 61 11.33 6.17 0.46
N VAL A 62 12.24 5.73 1.33
CA VAL A 62 12.79 4.36 1.27
C VAL A 62 11.70 3.32 1.55
N SER A 63 10.77 3.59 2.48
CA SER A 63 9.67 2.66 2.77
C SER A 63 8.73 2.48 1.57
N PHE A 64 8.38 3.58 0.89
CA PHE A 64 7.56 3.52 -0.33
C PHE A 64 8.31 2.82 -1.47
N GLU A 65 9.58 3.16 -1.71
CA GLU A 65 10.39 2.54 -2.75
C GLU A 65 10.51 1.02 -2.57
N VAL A 66 10.86 0.57 -1.36
CA VAL A 66 10.96 -0.87 -1.05
C VAL A 66 9.60 -1.55 -1.09
N GLY A 67 8.53 -0.88 -0.65
CA GLY A 67 7.18 -1.41 -0.69
C GLY A 67 6.69 -1.66 -2.11
N ILE A 68 6.82 -0.66 -2.99
CA ILE A 68 6.42 -0.75 -4.40
C ILE A 68 7.28 -1.75 -5.16
N ALA A 69 8.59 -1.80 -4.93
CA ALA A 69 9.47 -2.75 -5.63
C ALA A 69 9.25 -4.23 -5.25
N ARG A 70 8.61 -4.49 -4.10
CA ARG A 70 8.29 -5.85 -3.62
C ARG A 70 6.92 -6.35 -4.08
N LEU A 71 6.03 -5.42 -4.43
CA LEU A 71 4.68 -5.67 -4.87
C LEU A 71 4.58 -5.48 -6.37
#